data_AF-A0AAD6WMF4-F1
#
_entry.id   AF-A0AAD6WMF4-F1
#
_cell.length_a   1.000
_cell.length_b   1.000
_cell.length_c   1.000
_cell.angle_alpha   90.00
_cell.angle_beta   90.00
_cell.angle_gamma   90.00
#
_symmetry.space_group_name_H-M   'P 1'
#
loop_
_entity.id
_entity.type
_entity.pdbx_description
1 polymer ?
#
loop_
_entity_poly.entity_id
_entity_poly.type
_entity_poly.pdbx_seq_one_letter_code
_entity_poly.pdbx_strand_id
1 'polypeptide(L)'
;MKSLALPLMRWWSRSDSSPNSAKAALPIELWYTIIRQITDKDLLRASAVCSTFNAFAISEYLARHDIFTAAKEISGPAYIIHPLQLSCLPPPVEHLVCHFRPYDVHRDLLSLQWFVPRAQSLRDLELSFTGSLLHAHRNDRIPVEYSARELMGIFCRVLSGMASKAAGPVVMLGQFAMFMSRAEEIAGWRLDALQFNPLPERNTLVARIRGIWGGPSTTITLRTTEQMSGTKPEPLTREQVLENLRTVNVWVHNAPGVDYTMLVFNISSITLVDLNDSPIADEQLAAVLQDLTLPYLETLSISRSGIDPTALGSFLARQPRLQHFTSFTQNPSSPLISLPLAHPTLVNMKAVGTENICLAMDALHLSPLLETFRFSYTHNVSSSLSNLTPAFRLLSQRSSNAHLELTIHESSPDSNPSSSMDEPLFDDEAASTTRTLHCVYSVVISCSSADMGLRILPWLVLFPRLLKVKFYLNVTGRDPRPDDPLGEVELKRLMGEVKKKLAHVPSVR
;
A
#
# COMPACT_ATOMS: atom_id res chain seq x y z
N MET A 1 -16.74 -29.45 46.79
CA MET A 1 -15.54 -29.17 45.96
C MET A 1 -15.08 -27.71 46.09
N LYS A 2 -15.86 -26.69 45.70
CA LYS A 2 -15.40 -25.27 45.64
C LYS A 2 -14.61 -24.75 46.86
N SER A 3 -14.96 -25.13 48.08
CA SER A 3 -14.24 -24.73 49.31
C SER A 3 -12.83 -25.32 49.49
N LEU A 4 -12.49 -26.41 48.79
CA LEU A 4 -11.21 -27.13 48.92
C LEU A 4 -10.16 -26.72 47.88
N ALA A 5 -10.57 -26.15 46.75
CA ALA A 5 -9.66 -25.80 45.66
C ALA A 5 -8.61 -24.75 46.07
N LEU A 6 -9.03 -23.68 46.77
CA LEU A 6 -8.15 -22.60 47.22
C LEU A 6 -7.15 -23.05 48.32
N PRO A 7 -7.57 -23.85 49.32
CA PRO A 7 -6.62 -24.55 50.21
C PRO A 7 -5.62 -25.46 49.48
N LEU A 8 -6.05 -26.27 48.52
CA LEU A 8 -5.18 -27.16 47.75
C LEU A 8 -4.13 -26.39 46.93
N MET A 9 -4.54 -25.31 46.24
CA MET A 9 -3.61 -24.44 45.50
C MET A 9 -2.62 -23.73 46.42
N ARG A 10 -3.06 -23.30 47.62
CA ARG A 10 -2.16 -22.69 48.63
C ARG A 10 -1.18 -23.71 49.22
N TRP A 11 -1.61 -24.94 49.42
CA TRP A 11 -0.74 -26.04 49.86
C TRP A 11 0.33 -26.36 48.81
N TRP A 12 -0.07 -26.49 47.53
CA TRP A 12 0.85 -26.64 46.40
C TRP A 12 1.86 -25.49 46.32
N SER A 13 1.42 -24.23 46.48
CA SER A 13 2.33 -23.06 46.46
C SER A 13 3.35 -22.99 47.61
N ARG A 14 3.27 -23.91 48.58
CA ARG A 14 4.12 -23.98 49.78
C ARG A 14 4.89 -25.29 49.91
N SER A 15 4.75 -26.22 48.97
CA SER A 15 5.48 -27.48 48.99
C SER A 15 6.84 -27.29 48.30
N ASP A 16 7.87 -26.92 49.06
CA ASP A 16 9.27 -26.81 48.57
C ASP A 16 9.86 -28.15 48.09
N SER A 17 9.14 -29.26 48.28
CA SER A 17 9.42 -30.54 47.63
C SER A 17 9.36 -30.40 46.11
N SER A 18 10.34 -31.01 45.41
CA SER A 18 10.57 -30.85 43.97
C SER A 18 9.31 -30.92 43.09
N PRO A 19 9.28 -30.27 41.90
CA PRO A 19 8.08 -30.15 41.06
C PRO A 19 7.49 -31.46 40.52
N ASN A 20 8.08 -32.61 40.84
CA ASN A 20 7.53 -33.94 40.60
C ASN A 20 6.57 -34.41 41.72
N SER A 21 6.72 -33.90 42.94
CA SER A 21 5.90 -34.27 44.11
C SER A 21 4.43 -33.93 43.94
N ALA A 22 4.11 -32.69 43.55
CA ALA A 22 2.73 -32.24 43.36
C ALA A 22 2.05 -32.86 42.12
N LYS A 23 2.84 -33.25 41.09
CA LYS A 23 2.34 -34.04 39.95
C LYS A 23 1.85 -35.44 40.35
N ALA A 24 2.30 -35.97 41.49
CA ALA A 24 1.89 -37.27 42.00
C ALA A 24 0.59 -37.23 42.85
N ALA A 25 0.06 -36.04 43.18
CA ALA A 25 -1.05 -35.91 44.13
C ALA A 25 -2.45 -36.14 43.53
N LEU A 26 -2.69 -35.67 42.29
CA LEU A 26 -3.96 -35.86 41.56
C LEU A 26 -3.69 -35.90 40.04
N PRO A 27 -4.33 -36.82 39.28
CA PRO A 27 -4.30 -36.83 37.82
C PRO A 27 -4.77 -35.52 37.15
N ILE A 28 -4.31 -35.31 35.92
CA ILE A 28 -4.52 -34.08 35.12
C ILE A 28 -6.01 -33.82 34.83
N GLU A 29 -6.80 -34.88 34.69
CA GLU A 29 -8.24 -34.86 34.44
C GLU A 29 -8.99 -34.28 35.65
N LEU A 30 -8.57 -34.66 36.87
CA LEU A 30 -9.15 -34.15 38.12
C LEU A 30 -8.80 -32.67 38.33
N TRP A 31 -7.61 -32.24 37.93
CA TRP A 31 -7.27 -30.81 37.90
C TRP A 31 -8.15 -30.05 36.92
N TYR A 32 -8.38 -30.57 35.71
CA TYR A 32 -9.32 -29.97 34.76
C TYR A 32 -10.74 -29.88 35.36
N THR A 33 -11.21 -30.93 36.04
CA THR A 33 -12.51 -30.93 36.75
C THR A 33 -12.59 -29.90 37.88
N ILE A 34 -11.52 -29.67 38.63
CA ILE A 34 -11.46 -28.64 39.70
C ILE A 34 -11.45 -27.24 39.08
N ILE A 35 -10.63 -27.02 38.06
CA ILE A 35 -10.44 -25.74 37.37
C ILE A 35 -11.76 -25.31 36.69
N ARG A 36 -12.52 -26.26 36.11
CA ARG A 36 -13.90 -26.07 35.62
C ARG A 36 -14.94 -25.62 36.66
N GLN A 37 -14.63 -25.65 37.96
CA GLN A 37 -15.57 -25.29 39.03
C GLN A 37 -15.20 -24.02 39.82
N ILE A 38 -13.98 -23.50 39.70
CA ILE A 38 -13.56 -22.27 40.40
C ILE A 38 -13.97 -21.00 39.65
N THR A 39 -14.03 -19.87 40.36
CA THR A 39 -14.41 -18.58 39.74
C THR A 39 -13.28 -18.05 38.84
N ASP A 40 -13.61 -17.19 37.89
CA ASP A 40 -12.62 -16.58 37.00
C ASP A 40 -11.54 -15.79 37.76
N LYS A 41 -11.93 -15.13 38.86
CA LYS A 41 -10.98 -14.48 39.78
C LYS A 41 -9.99 -15.48 40.40
N ASP A 42 -10.41 -16.72 40.58
CA ASP A 42 -9.56 -17.79 41.10
C ASP A 42 -8.81 -18.56 39.99
N LEU A 43 -9.32 -18.59 38.75
CA LEU A 43 -8.54 -18.99 37.57
C LEU A 43 -7.31 -18.09 37.40
N LEU A 44 -7.48 -16.76 37.46
CA LEU A 44 -6.37 -15.82 37.31
C LEU A 44 -5.40 -15.83 38.51
N ARG A 45 -5.87 -16.24 39.70
CA ARG A 45 -4.98 -16.55 40.83
C ARG A 45 -4.20 -17.84 40.60
N ALA A 46 -4.85 -18.89 40.09
CA ALA A 46 -4.20 -20.15 39.75
C ALA A 46 -3.15 -19.97 38.64
N SER A 47 -3.43 -19.13 37.64
CA SER A 47 -2.51 -18.89 36.52
C SER A 47 -1.23 -18.13 36.90
N ALA A 48 -1.17 -17.60 38.12
CA ALA A 48 0.02 -17.02 38.75
C ALA A 48 0.86 -18.04 39.55
N VAL A 49 0.33 -19.24 39.88
CA VAL A 49 0.99 -20.20 40.80
C VAL A 49 2.15 -20.95 40.14
N CYS A 50 1.94 -21.54 38.96
CA CYS A 50 2.98 -22.26 38.20
C CYS A 50 2.59 -22.39 36.73
N SER A 51 3.54 -22.78 35.86
CA SER A 51 3.32 -22.97 34.42
C SER A 51 2.21 -23.98 34.08
N THR A 52 2.05 -25.04 34.88
CA THR A 52 0.98 -26.04 34.69
C THR A 52 -0.41 -25.46 34.97
N PHE A 53 -0.60 -24.77 36.11
CA PHE A 53 -1.87 -24.10 36.41
C PHE A 53 -2.12 -22.91 35.49
N ASN A 54 -1.07 -22.23 35.04
CA ASN A 54 -1.13 -21.20 34.01
C ASN A 54 -1.78 -21.71 32.72
N ALA A 55 -1.25 -22.78 32.13
CA ALA A 55 -1.80 -23.35 30.90
C ALA A 55 -3.29 -23.73 31.04
N PHE A 56 -3.67 -24.45 32.10
CA PHE A 56 -5.06 -24.87 32.29
C PHE A 56 -6.00 -23.72 32.63
N ALA A 57 -5.61 -22.82 33.54
CA ALA A 57 -6.48 -21.77 34.02
C ALA A 57 -6.65 -20.63 33.00
N ILE A 58 -5.65 -20.35 32.16
CA ILE A 58 -5.81 -19.46 31.02
C ILE A 58 -6.65 -20.12 29.92
N SER A 59 -6.41 -21.40 29.58
CA SER A 59 -7.23 -22.13 28.60
C SER A 59 -8.72 -22.16 28.99
N GLU A 60 -9.03 -22.54 30.23
CA GLU A 60 -10.40 -22.52 30.76
C GLU A 60 -10.98 -21.10 30.85
N TYR A 61 -10.19 -20.08 31.21
CA TYR A 61 -10.64 -18.68 31.22
C TYR A 61 -11.03 -18.22 29.82
N LEU A 62 -10.20 -18.50 28.80
CA LEU A 62 -10.47 -18.10 27.43
C LEU A 62 -11.72 -18.81 26.87
N ALA A 63 -11.83 -20.12 27.11
CA ALA A 63 -12.97 -20.92 26.70
C ALA A 63 -14.31 -20.49 27.33
N ARG A 64 -14.31 -19.91 28.53
CA ARG A 64 -15.53 -19.40 29.22
C ARG A 64 -16.04 -18.06 28.69
N HIS A 65 -15.19 -17.29 28.02
CA HIS A 65 -15.52 -15.97 27.48
C HIS A 65 -15.79 -16.04 25.97
N ASP A 66 -16.01 -17.24 25.43
CA ASP A 66 -16.20 -17.56 24.01
C ASP A 66 -15.09 -16.98 23.11
N ILE A 67 -13.88 -16.84 23.64
CA ILE A 67 -12.73 -16.27 22.94
C ILE A 67 -12.19 -17.33 21.99
N PHE A 68 -12.07 -16.99 20.70
CA PHE A 68 -11.60 -17.94 19.70
C PHE A 68 -10.11 -18.23 19.90
N THR A 69 -9.80 -19.49 20.18
CA THR A 69 -8.44 -20.01 20.27
C THR A 69 -8.21 -21.12 19.25
N ALA A 70 -7.87 -20.76 18.01
CA ALA A 70 -7.05 -21.64 17.20
C ALA A 70 -5.68 -21.82 17.87
N ALA A 71 -4.91 -22.85 17.50
CA ALA A 71 -3.82 -23.39 18.33
C ALA A 71 -2.72 -22.39 18.79
N LYS A 72 -2.60 -21.22 18.15
CA LYS A 72 -1.73 -20.11 18.57
C LYS A 72 -2.35 -18.72 18.33
N GLU A 73 -3.65 -18.66 18.09
CA GLU A 73 -4.38 -17.40 17.88
C GLU A 73 -5.22 -17.08 19.13
N ILE A 74 -5.34 -15.79 19.45
CA ILE A 74 -6.37 -15.30 20.37
C ILE A 74 -7.10 -14.16 19.66
N SER A 75 -8.41 -14.32 19.42
CA SER A 75 -9.24 -13.28 18.82
C SER A 75 -10.43 -12.94 19.71
N GLY A 76 -10.55 -11.66 20.11
CA GLY A 76 -11.63 -11.24 21.00
C GLY A 76 -11.54 -9.79 21.52
N PRO A 77 -12.36 -9.44 22.53
CA PRO A 77 -12.39 -8.10 23.13
C PRO A 77 -11.08 -7.74 23.85
N ALA A 78 -10.62 -6.49 23.75
CA ALA A 78 -9.34 -6.07 24.33
C ALA A 78 -9.23 -6.22 25.87
N TYR A 79 -10.36 -6.30 26.59
CA TYR A 79 -10.35 -6.48 28.05
C TYR A 79 -9.71 -7.79 28.52
N ILE A 80 -9.55 -8.78 27.62
CA ILE A 80 -8.95 -10.09 27.90
C ILE A 80 -7.44 -9.99 28.17
N ILE A 81 -6.80 -8.92 27.69
CA ILE A 81 -5.36 -8.70 27.85
C ILE A 81 -4.98 -8.43 29.30
N HIS A 82 -5.86 -7.82 30.10
CA HIS A 82 -5.61 -7.58 31.52
C HIS A 82 -5.53 -8.90 32.34
N PRO A 83 -6.48 -9.85 32.22
CA PRO A 83 -6.32 -11.24 32.66
C PRO A 83 -5.00 -11.90 32.22
N LEU A 84 -4.61 -11.74 30.95
CA LEU A 84 -3.38 -12.33 30.42
C LEU A 84 -2.10 -11.65 30.96
N GLN A 85 -2.16 -10.37 31.32
CA GLN A 85 -1.07 -9.65 31.98
C GLN A 85 -0.77 -10.25 33.38
N LEU A 86 -1.81 -10.66 34.12
CA LEU A 86 -1.70 -11.23 35.46
C LEU A 86 -1.17 -12.68 35.49
N SER A 87 -1.07 -13.34 34.34
CA SER A 87 -0.59 -14.71 34.24
C SER A 87 0.92 -14.80 34.50
N CYS A 88 1.39 -15.90 35.10
CA CYS A 88 2.82 -16.14 35.37
C CYS A 88 3.65 -16.16 34.08
N LEU A 89 3.21 -16.93 33.09
CA LEU A 89 3.70 -16.92 31.71
C LEU A 89 2.57 -16.50 30.78
N PRO A 90 2.81 -15.66 29.74
CA PRO A 90 1.82 -15.46 28.69
C PRO A 90 1.68 -16.76 27.86
N PRO A 91 0.49 -17.05 27.31
CA PRO A 91 0.33 -18.15 26.37
C PRO A 91 1.21 -17.96 25.12
N PRO A 92 1.61 -19.03 24.42
CA PRO A 92 2.45 -18.99 23.21
C PRO A 92 1.63 -18.57 21.98
N VAL A 93 1.13 -17.33 22.02
CA VAL A 93 0.33 -16.70 20.96
C VAL A 93 1.26 -16.23 19.85
N GLU A 94 0.96 -16.60 18.61
CA GLU A 94 1.61 -16.05 17.40
C GLU A 94 0.75 -14.96 16.74
N HIS A 95 -0.58 -15.02 16.85
CA HIS A 95 -1.51 -14.02 16.32
C HIS A 95 -2.50 -13.53 17.39
N LEU A 96 -2.63 -12.22 17.58
CA LEU A 96 -3.52 -11.60 18.57
C LEU A 96 -4.42 -10.53 17.93
N VAL A 97 -5.74 -10.72 17.99
CA VAL A 97 -6.74 -9.76 17.51
C VAL A 97 -7.48 -9.15 18.72
N CYS A 98 -7.39 -7.83 18.87
CA CYS A 98 -7.95 -7.08 20.00
C CYS A 98 -9.02 -6.07 19.54
N HIS A 99 -10.28 -6.33 19.90
CA HIS A 99 -11.39 -5.40 19.64
C HIS A 99 -11.62 -4.46 20.84
N PHE A 100 -11.28 -3.17 20.68
CA PHE A 100 -11.38 -2.14 21.71
C PHE A 100 -12.77 -1.50 21.79
N ARG A 101 -13.27 -1.34 23.02
CA ARG A 101 -14.49 -0.59 23.35
C ARG A 101 -14.12 0.85 23.76
N PRO A 102 -14.95 1.89 23.46
CA PRO A 102 -14.52 3.29 23.58
C PRO A 102 -14.14 3.77 24.99
N TYR A 103 -14.64 3.08 26.02
CA TYR A 103 -14.44 3.48 27.43
C TYR A 103 -13.27 2.76 28.12
N ASP A 104 -12.87 1.59 27.63
CA ASP A 104 -11.82 0.75 28.25
C ASP A 104 -10.43 0.94 27.60
N VAL A 105 -10.35 1.66 26.47
CA VAL A 105 -9.15 1.77 25.60
C VAL A 105 -7.86 2.02 26.38
N HIS A 106 -7.87 2.96 27.33
CA HIS A 106 -6.68 3.31 28.10
C HIS A 106 -6.16 2.15 28.97
N ARG A 107 -7.06 1.47 29.70
CA ARG A 107 -6.70 0.34 30.58
C ARG A 107 -6.22 -0.86 29.77
N ASP A 108 -6.89 -1.12 28.66
CA ASP A 108 -6.60 -2.28 27.82
C ASP A 108 -5.31 -2.07 27.01
N LEU A 109 -5.04 -0.84 26.53
CA LEU A 109 -3.74 -0.49 25.94
C LEU A 109 -2.59 -0.50 26.96
N LEU A 110 -2.81 -0.06 28.21
CA LEU A 110 -1.81 -0.23 29.27
C LEU A 110 -1.50 -1.72 29.51
N SER A 111 -2.54 -2.55 29.60
CA SER A 111 -2.39 -4.00 29.76
C SER A 111 -1.61 -4.62 28.60
N LEU A 112 -1.88 -4.17 27.37
CA LEU A 112 -1.17 -4.58 26.16
C LEU A 112 0.30 -4.11 26.13
N GLN A 113 0.59 -2.91 26.65
CA GLN A 113 1.96 -2.40 26.80
C GLN A 113 2.82 -3.29 27.72
N TRP A 114 2.20 -3.95 28.70
CA TRP A 114 2.86 -4.95 29.57
C TRP A 114 2.86 -6.37 28.99
N PHE A 115 1.86 -6.73 28.18
CA PHE A 115 1.75 -8.07 27.58
C PHE A 115 2.71 -8.27 26.40
N VAL A 116 2.74 -7.33 25.45
CA VAL A 116 3.50 -7.43 24.19
C VAL A 116 4.99 -7.77 24.40
N PRO A 117 5.75 -7.12 25.31
CA PRO A 117 7.15 -7.47 25.55
C PRO A 117 7.36 -8.88 26.13
N ARG A 118 6.37 -9.42 26.86
CA ARG A 118 6.43 -10.76 27.46
C ARG A 118 6.03 -11.85 26.47
N ALA A 119 5.13 -11.57 25.53
CA ALA A 119 4.65 -12.50 24.52
C ALA A 119 5.71 -12.73 23.42
N GLN A 120 6.75 -13.51 23.72
CA GLN A 120 7.90 -13.72 22.82
C GLN A 120 7.52 -14.34 21.46
N SER A 121 6.50 -15.19 21.42
CA SER A 121 6.01 -15.82 20.18
C SER A 121 5.19 -14.89 19.28
N LEU A 122 4.72 -13.75 19.78
CA LEU A 122 3.72 -12.92 19.10
C LEU A 122 4.31 -12.24 17.86
N ARG A 123 3.83 -12.62 16.68
CA ARG A 123 4.24 -12.05 15.38
C ARG A 123 3.23 -11.04 14.87
N ASP A 124 1.96 -11.40 14.97
CA ASP A 124 0.86 -10.71 14.31
C ASP A 124 -0.07 -10.08 15.37
N LEU A 125 -0.32 -8.78 15.27
CA LEU A 125 -1.16 -8.02 16.19
C LEU A 125 -2.14 -7.14 15.40
N GLU A 126 -3.44 -7.47 15.46
CA GLU A 126 -4.52 -6.61 14.97
C GLU A 126 -5.16 -5.84 16.13
N LEU A 127 -5.21 -4.52 16.01
CA LEU A 127 -5.86 -3.61 16.95
C LEU A 127 -7.06 -2.95 16.26
N SER A 128 -8.26 -3.34 16.66
CA SER A 128 -9.54 -2.97 16.03
C SER A 128 -10.34 -2.03 16.94
N PHE A 129 -10.67 -0.82 16.47
CA PHE A 129 -11.25 0.27 17.26
C PHE A 129 -12.68 0.61 16.81
N THR A 130 -13.64 0.38 17.72
CA THR A 130 -15.07 0.64 17.47
C THR A 130 -15.43 2.13 17.32
N GLY A 131 -14.59 3.02 17.85
CA GLY A 131 -14.67 4.48 17.68
C GLY A 131 -13.29 5.08 17.49
N SER A 132 -13.21 6.39 17.23
CA SER A 132 -11.93 7.10 17.17
C SER A 132 -11.16 6.97 18.49
N LEU A 133 -9.87 6.67 18.38
CA LEU A 133 -8.94 6.60 19.52
C LEU A 133 -8.83 7.95 20.28
N LEU A 134 -9.11 9.08 19.61
CA LEU A 134 -9.19 10.41 20.23
C LEU A 134 -10.57 10.69 20.87
N HIS A 135 -11.66 10.20 20.28
CA HIS A 135 -13.02 10.45 20.81
C HIS A 135 -13.29 9.79 22.17
N ALA A 136 -12.51 8.78 22.57
CA ALA A 136 -12.55 8.23 23.93
C ALA A 136 -12.48 9.33 25.00
N HIS A 137 -11.70 10.39 24.76
CA HIS A 137 -11.51 11.52 25.67
C HIS A 137 -12.64 12.58 25.61
N ARG A 138 -13.46 12.62 24.55
CA ARG A 138 -14.50 13.66 24.36
C ARG A 138 -15.85 13.35 25.04
N ASN A 139 -15.99 12.20 25.70
CA ASN A 139 -17.22 11.83 26.42
C ASN A 139 -17.07 12.09 27.93
N ASP A 140 -17.92 12.97 28.49
CA ASP A 140 -17.91 13.49 29.88
C ASP A 140 -18.10 12.46 31.02
N ARG A 141 -17.95 11.16 30.74
CA ARG A 141 -18.14 10.06 31.70
C ARG A 141 -16.85 9.33 32.09
N ILE A 142 -15.73 9.63 31.42
CA ILE A 142 -14.40 9.18 31.85
C ILE A 142 -13.79 10.30 32.70
N PRO A 143 -13.22 10.01 33.89
CA PRO A 143 -12.48 11.01 34.66
C PRO A 143 -11.38 11.69 33.83
N VAL A 144 -11.14 12.97 34.07
CA VAL A 144 -10.24 13.86 33.29
C VAL A 144 -8.75 13.59 33.57
N GLU A 145 -8.40 12.34 33.89
CA GLU A 145 -7.10 11.92 34.42
C GLU A 145 -6.05 11.61 33.35
N TYR A 146 -6.46 11.37 32.09
CA TYR A 146 -5.57 10.92 31.02
C TYR A 146 -5.75 11.73 29.74
N SER A 147 -4.71 12.47 29.36
CA SER A 147 -4.71 13.24 28.13
C SER A 147 -4.62 12.35 26.89
N ALA A 148 -5.15 12.82 25.76
CA ALA A 148 -5.05 12.10 24.48
C ALA A 148 -3.58 11.83 24.08
N ARG A 149 -2.65 12.70 24.51
CA ARG A 149 -1.21 12.56 24.31
C ARG A 149 -0.61 11.38 25.08
N GLU A 150 -1.08 11.12 26.30
CA GLU A 150 -0.63 9.96 27.08
C GLU A 150 -1.16 8.65 26.49
N LEU A 151 -2.42 8.66 26.01
CA LEU A 151 -3.02 7.55 25.28
C LEU A 151 -2.24 7.24 23.98
N MET A 152 -1.88 8.25 23.19
CA MET A 152 -0.98 8.08 22.04
C MET A 152 0.38 7.52 22.49
N GLY A 153 0.97 8.03 23.57
CA GLY A 153 2.26 7.56 24.08
C GLY A 153 2.26 6.09 24.53
N ILE A 154 1.15 5.61 25.11
CA ILE A 154 0.97 4.18 25.44
C ILE A 154 0.85 3.37 24.15
N PHE A 155 0.01 3.80 23.21
CA PHE A 155 -0.20 3.14 21.92
C PHE A 155 1.11 3.03 21.10
N CYS A 156 1.88 4.11 21.02
CA CYS A 156 3.20 4.14 20.40
C CYS A 156 4.20 3.19 21.08
N ARG A 157 4.17 3.04 22.42
CA ARG A 157 4.98 2.03 23.12
C ARG A 157 4.53 0.59 22.86
N VAL A 158 3.24 0.34 22.62
CA VAL A 158 2.74 -0.98 22.17
C VAL A 158 3.30 -1.31 20.78
N LEU A 159 3.19 -0.38 19.82
CA LEU A 159 3.71 -0.58 18.46
C LEU A 159 5.25 -0.76 18.46
N SER A 160 5.97 0.05 19.24
CA SER A 160 7.41 -0.05 19.44
C SER A 160 7.82 -1.43 20.01
N GLY A 161 7.12 -1.91 21.04
CA GLY A 161 7.38 -3.22 21.67
C GLY A 161 6.98 -4.44 20.82
N MET A 162 6.12 -4.27 19.81
CA MET A 162 5.93 -5.26 18.76
C MET A 162 7.07 -5.22 17.75
N ALA A 163 7.41 -4.03 17.26
CA ALA A 163 8.45 -3.84 16.26
C ALA A 163 9.84 -4.31 16.72
N SER A 164 10.14 -4.18 18.02
CA SER A 164 11.40 -4.66 18.61
C SER A 164 11.54 -6.19 18.68
N LYS A 165 10.61 -6.95 18.08
CA LYS A 165 10.70 -8.41 17.90
C LYS A 165 11.41 -8.80 16.60
N ALA A 166 11.47 -7.91 15.62
CA ALA A 166 12.37 -8.01 14.48
C ALA A 166 13.67 -7.25 14.79
N ALA A 167 14.80 -7.72 14.26
CA ALA A 167 16.04 -6.94 14.26
C ALA A 167 16.08 -5.89 13.11
N GLY A 168 15.17 -6.03 12.14
CA GLY A 168 15.12 -5.24 10.92
C GLY A 168 14.39 -3.90 11.03
N PRO A 169 14.23 -3.21 9.88
CA PRO A 169 13.50 -1.94 9.82
C PRO A 169 12.00 -2.14 10.04
N VAL A 170 11.33 -1.05 10.42
CA VAL A 170 9.87 -0.98 10.49
C VAL A 170 9.36 -0.24 9.27
N VAL A 171 8.63 -0.94 8.41
CA VAL A 171 7.98 -0.40 7.23
C VAL A 171 6.54 -0.03 7.59
N MET A 172 6.22 1.26 7.54
CA MET A 172 4.84 1.75 7.66
C MET A 172 4.17 1.74 6.28
N LEU A 173 2.86 1.53 6.26
CA LEU A 173 2.00 1.85 5.13
C LEU A 173 0.81 2.69 5.59
N GLY A 174 0.63 3.85 4.94
CA GLY A 174 -0.57 4.69 5.02
C GLY A 174 -1.33 4.73 3.69
N GLN A 175 -2.41 5.49 3.63
CA GLN A 175 -3.33 5.55 2.48
C GLN A 175 -2.71 6.10 1.17
N PHE A 176 -1.50 6.68 1.22
CA PHE A 176 -0.88 7.31 0.05
C PHE A 176 0.61 6.98 -0.13
N ALA A 177 1.30 6.45 0.87
CA ALA A 177 2.72 6.15 0.79
C ALA A 177 3.20 5.12 1.84
N MET A 178 4.36 4.56 1.54
CA MET A 178 5.13 3.65 2.39
C MET A 178 6.37 4.38 2.93
N PHE A 179 6.81 4.08 4.16
CA PHE A 179 7.97 4.75 4.79
C PHE A 179 8.66 3.86 5.81
N MET A 180 9.82 4.30 6.33
CA MET A 180 10.64 3.53 7.28
C MET A 180 10.83 4.25 8.61
N SER A 181 11.03 3.45 9.66
CA SER A 181 11.38 3.86 11.03
C SER A 181 12.21 2.76 11.70
N ARG A 182 12.92 3.08 12.77
CA ARG A 182 13.38 2.06 13.74
C ARG A 182 12.28 1.73 14.74
N ALA A 183 12.38 0.58 15.41
CA ALA A 183 11.42 0.19 16.45
C ALA A 183 11.41 1.17 17.65
N GLU A 184 12.60 1.64 18.05
CA GLU A 184 12.80 2.60 19.16
C GLU A 184 12.16 3.96 18.87
N GLU A 185 12.30 4.43 17.63
CA GLU A 185 11.76 5.72 17.14
C GLU A 185 10.24 5.83 17.30
N ILE A 186 9.52 4.70 17.16
CA ILE A 186 8.06 4.63 17.30
C ILE A 186 7.59 5.11 18.68
N ALA A 187 8.33 4.80 19.75
CA ALA A 187 7.97 5.22 21.11
C ALA A 187 8.02 6.75 21.30
N GLY A 188 8.75 7.46 20.43
CA GLY A 188 8.82 8.93 20.38
C GLY A 188 7.82 9.59 19.41
N TRP A 189 7.02 8.80 18.67
CA TRP A 189 6.05 9.35 17.72
C TRP A 189 4.96 10.16 18.41
N ARG A 190 4.52 11.22 17.73
CA ARG A 190 3.36 12.04 18.07
C ARG A 190 2.33 11.94 16.97
N LEU A 191 1.59 10.83 16.99
CA LEU A 191 0.50 10.60 16.04
C LEU A 191 -0.54 11.74 16.11
N ASP A 192 -0.80 12.28 17.30
CA ASP A 192 -1.63 13.47 17.56
C ASP A 192 -1.26 14.69 16.70
N ALA A 193 0.00 14.81 16.29
CA ALA A 193 0.52 15.88 15.46
C ALA A 193 0.94 15.41 14.05
N LEU A 194 0.72 14.14 13.72
CA LEU A 194 1.25 13.43 12.54
C LEU A 194 2.79 13.56 12.43
N GLN A 195 3.50 13.40 13.55
CA GLN A 195 4.97 13.46 13.62
C GLN A 195 5.55 12.07 13.94
N PHE A 196 6.23 11.49 12.97
CA PHE A 196 6.72 10.10 13.01
C PHE A 196 8.25 9.98 13.23
N ASN A 197 8.87 10.98 13.87
CA ASN A 197 10.22 10.91 14.45
C ASN A 197 10.50 12.20 15.28
N PRO A 198 11.44 12.21 16.23
CA PRO A 198 12.00 13.45 16.75
C PRO A 198 12.88 14.08 15.66
N LEU A 199 12.69 15.37 15.40
CA LEU A 199 13.26 16.08 14.24
C LEU A 199 14.80 15.99 14.16
N PRO A 200 15.38 15.37 13.11
CA PRO A 200 16.64 15.81 12.54
C PRO A 200 16.41 17.10 11.74
N GLU A 201 17.47 17.83 11.40
CA GLU A 201 17.32 19.17 10.85
C GLU A 201 16.72 19.23 9.43
N ARG A 202 15.72 20.12 9.27
CA ARG A 202 15.23 20.74 8.03
C ARG A 202 14.55 19.85 6.96
N ASN A 203 13.21 19.93 7.04
CA ASN A 203 12.29 20.27 5.94
C ASN A 203 11.85 19.20 4.92
N THR A 204 12.61 18.17 4.55
CA THR A 204 12.18 17.24 3.48
C THR A 204 11.11 16.24 3.95
N LEU A 205 11.35 15.55 5.06
CA LEU A 205 10.51 14.42 5.51
C LEU A 205 9.15 14.88 6.05
N VAL A 206 9.10 16.01 6.78
CA VAL A 206 7.85 16.62 7.26
C VAL A 206 6.99 17.18 6.12
N ALA A 207 7.61 17.68 5.04
CA ALA A 207 6.89 18.09 3.83
C ALA A 207 6.23 16.88 3.15
N ARG A 208 6.95 15.75 3.02
CA ARG A 208 6.39 14.50 2.49
C ARG A 208 5.27 13.96 3.36
N ILE A 209 5.43 13.86 4.69
CA ILE A 209 4.36 13.39 5.60
C ILE A 209 3.10 14.29 5.51
N ARG A 210 3.25 15.60 5.34
CA ARG A 210 2.10 16.49 5.07
C ARG A 210 1.43 16.17 3.74
N GLY A 211 2.17 15.91 2.67
CA GLY A 211 1.61 15.47 1.39
C GLY A 211 0.83 14.16 1.50
N ILE A 212 1.33 13.20 2.29
CA ILE A 212 0.73 11.88 2.53
C ILE A 212 -0.60 11.96 3.31
N TRP A 213 -0.83 13.03 4.09
CA TRP A 213 -2.00 13.15 4.98
C TRP A 213 -2.68 14.53 4.95
N GLY A 214 -2.79 15.16 3.77
CA GLY A 214 -3.64 16.36 3.57
C GLY A 214 -3.13 17.68 4.16
N GLY A 215 -1.85 17.80 4.52
CA GLY A 215 -1.30 19.06 5.04
C GLY A 215 -1.07 20.11 3.94
N PRO A 216 -1.70 21.31 3.98
CA PRO A 216 -1.39 22.38 3.03
C PRO A 216 0.03 22.93 3.25
N SER A 217 0.58 23.52 2.19
CA SER A 217 1.94 24.10 2.10
C SER A 217 3.11 23.09 2.18
N THR A 218 3.24 22.30 1.11
CA THR A 218 4.50 22.28 0.32
C THR A 218 4.19 21.93 -1.12
N THR A 219 4.74 22.70 -2.07
CA THR A 219 4.51 22.51 -3.51
C THR A 219 5.37 21.36 -4.06
N ILE A 220 5.09 20.13 -3.62
CA ILE A 220 5.40 18.97 -4.45
C ILE A 220 4.55 19.15 -5.71
N THR A 221 5.19 19.44 -6.84
CA THR A 221 4.51 19.39 -8.14
C THR A 221 4.28 17.94 -8.52
N LEU A 222 3.29 17.33 -7.86
CA LEU A 222 2.36 16.46 -8.54
C LEU A 222 1.84 17.26 -9.74
N ARG A 223 2.54 17.15 -10.88
CA ARG A 223 2.03 17.55 -12.18
C ARG A 223 0.83 16.65 -12.41
N THR A 224 -0.34 17.15 -12.02
CA THR A 224 -1.60 16.43 -12.04
C THR A 224 -1.78 15.84 -13.43
N THR A 225 -1.96 14.51 -13.50
CA THR A 225 -2.61 13.90 -14.66
C THR A 225 -3.87 14.69 -14.95
N GLU A 226 -4.01 15.12 -16.20
CA GLU A 226 -4.96 16.16 -16.58
C GLU A 226 -6.42 15.74 -16.31
N GLN A 227 -7.26 16.75 -16.14
CA GLN A 227 -8.59 16.63 -15.54
C GLN A 227 -9.49 15.61 -16.28
N MET A 228 -9.88 14.53 -15.61
CA MET A 228 -11.11 13.79 -15.89
C MET A 228 -11.96 13.46 -14.64
N SER A 229 -11.90 14.33 -13.63
CA SER A 229 -13.01 14.53 -12.69
C SER A 229 -12.97 15.95 -12.11
N GLY A 230 -14.14 16.55 -11.89
CA GLY A 230 -14.29 17.98 -11.56
C GLY A 230 -14.02 18.36 -10.10
N THR A 231 -13.67 17.40 -9.25
CA THR A 231 -13.45 17.62 -7.81
C THR A 231 -12.00 17.34 -7.43
N LYS A 232 -11.30 18.36 -6.94
CA LYS A 232 -10.11 18.12 -6.11
C LYS A 232 -10.60 17.43 -4.83
N PRO A 233 -10.01 16.31 -4.39
CA PRO A 233 -10.30 15.80 -3.06
C PRO A 233 -9.89 16.88 -2.05
N GLU A 234 -10.78 17.22 -1.12
CA GLU A 234 -10.41 18.15 -0.05
C GLU A 234 -9.30 17.52 0.80
N PRO A 235 -8.27 18.30 1.19
CA PRO A 235 -7.25 17.82 2.10
C PRO A 235 -7.88 17.42 3.44
N LEU A 236 -7.78 16.13 3.79
CA LEU A 236 -8.17 15.65 5.11
C LEU A 236 -7.42 16.46 6.18
N THR A 237 -8.17 17.00 7.13
CA THR A 237 -7.60 17.72 8.28
C THR A 237 -6.88 16.74 9.21
N ARG A 238 -5.89 17.22 9.97
CA ARG A 238 -5.08 16.35 10.86
C ARG A 238 -5.92 15.57 11.88
N GLU A 239 -7.04 16.15 12.30
CA GLU A 239 -7.96 15.55 13.25
C GLU A 239 -8.71 14.38 12.60
N GLN A 240 -9.22 14.56 11.38
CA GLN A 240 -9.93 13.52 10.61
C GLN A 240 -9.12 12.24 10.40
N VAL A 241 -7.78 12.31 10.31
CA VAL A 241 -6.92 11.12 10.11
C VAL A 241 -7.00 10.15 11.30
N LEU A 242 -6.90 10.67 12.54
CA LEU A 242 -7.02 9.86 13.76
C LEU A 242 -8.48 9.67 14.22
N GLU A 243 -9.39 10.51 13.78
CA GLU A 243 -10.83 10.28 13.92
C GLU A 243 -11.31 9.09 13.08
N ASN A 244 -10.64 8.83 11.95
CA ASN A 244 -10.88 7.67 11.10
C ASN A 244 -9.99 6.46 11.41
N LEU A 245 -9.18 6.44 12.49
CA LEU A 245 -8.39 5.26 12.83
C LEU A 245 -9.28 4.13 13.37
N ARG A 246 -9.43 3.05 12.60
CA ARG A 246 -10.28 1.89 12.86
C ARG A 246 -9.52 0.58 13.02
N THR A 247 -8.46 0.34 12.25
CA THR A 247 -7.64 -0.86 12.39
C THR A 247 -6.16 -0.52 12.31
N VAL A 248 -5.33 -1.24 13.08
CA VAL A 248 -3.87 -1.23 12.93
C VAL A 248 -3.38 -2.66 12.98
N ASN A 249 -2.65 -3.05 11.94
CA ASN A 249 -2.03 -4.36 11.82
C ASN A 249 -0.54 -4.20 12.04
N VAL A 250 0.06 -5.08 12.84
CA VAL A 250 1.50 -5.23 13.01
C VAL A 250 1.87 -6.66 12.69
N TRP A 251 2.77 -6.86 11.73
CA TRP A 251 3.27 -8.18 11.35
C TRP A 251 4.79 -8.22 11.45
N VAL A 252 5.34 -9.26 12.08
CA VAL A 252 6.77 -9.44 12.32
C VAL A 252 7.30 -10.55 11.40
N HIS A 253 7.94 -10.12 10.32
CA HIS A 253 8.47 -10.99 9.28
C HIS A 253 9.94 -11.29 9.59
N ASN A 254 10.21 -12.54 9.98
CA ASN A 254 11.57 -13.03 10.21
C ASN A 254 11.89 -14.06 9.12
N ALA A 255 12.45 -13.59 8.00
CA ALA A 255 12.70 -14.39 6.80
C ALA A 255 14.20 -14.52 6.50
N PRO A 256 14.68 -15.62 5.88
CA PRO A 256 16.10 -15.82 5.61
C PRO A 256 16.69 -14.73 4.70
N GLY A 257 17.43 -13.79 5.31
CA GLY A 257 18.10 -12.66 4.64
C GLY A 257 17.50 -11.29 4.92
N VAL A 258 16.21 -11.20 5.27
CA VAL A 258 15.54 -9.92 5.61
C VAL A 258 14.53 -10.14 6.74
N ASP A 259 14.88 -9.68 7.94
CA ASP A 259 13.89 -9.40 8.99
C ASP A 259 13.25 -8.03 8.72
N TYR A 260 11.95 -7.86 8.96
CA TYR A 260 11.27 -6.56 8.99
C TYR A 260 9.99 -6.60 9.83
N THR A 261 9.53 -5.45 10.31
CA THR A 261 8.16 -5.30 10.85
C THR A 261 7.33 -4.45 9.89
N MET A 262 6.10 -4.87 9.60
CA MET A 262 5.16 -4.12 8.77
C MET A 262 4.02 -3.54 9.63
N LEU A 263 3.79 -2.23 9.52
CA LEU A 263 2.73 -1.47 10.23
C LEU A 263 1.72 -0.92 9.23
N VAL A 264 0.49 -1.47 9.21
CA VAL A 264 -0.57 -1.03 8.28
C VAL A 264 -1.75 -0.43 9.03
N PHE A 265 -1.99 0.86 8.81
CA PHE A 265 -3.10 1.62 9.39
C PHE A 265 -4.28 1.60 8.41
N ASN A 266 -5.47 1.22 8.91
CA ASN A 266 -6.73 1.16 8.15
C ASN A 266 -6.61 0.44 6.80
N ILE A 267 -6.13 -0.82 6.79
CA ILE A 267 -5.92 -1.63 5.57
C ILE A 267 -7.10 -1.63 4.58
N SER A 268 -8.33 -1.57 5.08
CA SER A 268 -9.56 -1.53 4.27
C SER A 268 -9.87 -0.17 3.62
N SER A 269 -9.09 0.88 3.92
CA SER A 269 -9.20 2.22 3.34
C SER A 269 -8.10 2.55 2.32
N ILE A 270 -7.11 1.67 2.15
CA ILE A 270 -5.97 1.88 1.26
C ILE A 270 -6.40 1.54 -0.18
N THR A 271 -7.05 2.50 -0.83
CA THR A 271 -7.45 2.42 -2.25
C THR A 271 -6.36 2.90 -3.20
N LEU A 272 -5.34 3.61 -2.71
CA LEU A 272 -4.18 4.05 -3.47
C LEU A 272 -2.90 3.70 -2.72
N VAL A 273 -1.83 3.39 -3.45
CA VAL A 273 -0.46 3.40 -2.93
C VAL A 273 0.44 4.06 -3.97
N ASP A 274 1.17 5.11 -3.57
CA ASP A 274 2.29 5.63 -4.36
C ASP A 274 3.62 5.24 -3.74
N LEU A 275 4.47 4.59 -4.54
CA LEU A 275 5.82 4.15 -4.17
C LEU A 275 6.91 5.01 -4.82
N ASN A 276 6.54 6.04 -5.60
CA ASN A 276 7.48 6.89 -6.35
C ASN A 276 8.58 7.50 -5.45
N ASP A 277 8.17 8.20 -4.39
CA ASP A 277 9.04 8.87 -3.42
C ASP A 277 9.44 7.98 -2.22
N SER A 278 9.16 6.66 -2.28
CA SER A 278 9.37 5.74 -1.16
C SER A 278 10.85 5.65 -0.74
N PRO A 279 11.20 5.85 0.55
CA PRO A 279 12.59 5.86 1.03
C PRO A 279 13.19 4.46 1.24
N ILE A 280 12.45 3.39 0.93
CA ILE A 280 12.81 1.98 1.17
C ILE A 280 13.89 1.53 0.18
N ALA A 281 14.76 0.57 0.52
CA ALA A 281 15.66 -0.06 -0.47
C ALA A 281 14.90 -1.02 -1.38
N ASP A 282 15.26 -1.19 -2.66
CA ASP A 282 14.47 -2.03 -3.58
C ASP A 282 14.39 -3.51 -3.13
N GLU A 283 15.44 -4.04 -2.51
CA GLU A 283 15.47 -5.38 -1.88
C GLU A 283 14.44 -5.52 -0.75
N GLN A 284 14.34 -4.51 0.11
CA GLN A 284 13.37 -4.47 1.22
C GLN A 284 11.94 -4.27 0.70
N LEU A 285 11.78 -3.46 -0.35
CA LEU A 285 10.49 -3.25 -1.00
C LEU A 285 10.03 -4.53 -1.72
N ALA A 286 10.94 -5.30 -2.32
CA ALA A 286 10.63 -6.62 -2.87
C ALA A 286 10.13 -7.58 -1.78
N ALA A 287 10.83 -7.67 -0.64
CA ALA A 287 10.39 -8.50 0.50
C ALA A 287 8.99 -8.09 1.01
N VAL A 288 8.76 -6.79 1.22
CA VAL A 288 7.44 -6.26 1.63
C VAL A 288 6.36 -6.58 0.59
N LEU A 289 6.65 -6.38 -0.71
CA LEU A 289 5.72 -6.66 -1.80
C LEU A 289 5.38 -8.15 -1.89
N GLN A 290 6.27 -9.07 -1.51
CA GLN A 290 6.02 -10.52 -1.53
C GLN A 290 4.96 -10.98 -0.52
N ASP A 291 4.83 -10.31 0.62
CA ASP A 291 3.83 -10.65 1.66
C ASP A 291 2.60 -9.72 1.64
N LEU A 292 2.77 -8.46 1.25
CA LEU A 292 1.72 -7.43 1.33
C LEU A 292 0.50 -7.76 0.45
N THR A 293 -0.68 -7.68 1.06
CA THR A 293 -1.99 -7.87 0.42
C THR A 293 -2.92 -6.72 0.82
N LEU A 294 -3.46 -5.99 -0.16
CA LEU A 294 -4.31 -4.83 0.04
C LEU A 294 -5.66 -5.06 -0.66
N PRO A 295 -6.65 -5.69 0.01
CA PRO A 295 -7.88 -6.17 -0.63
C PRO A 295 -8.81 -5.06 -1.17
N TYR A 296 -8.48 -3.80 -0.92
CA TYR A 296 -9.18 -2.61 -1.39
C TYR A 296 -8.34 -1.70 -2.30
N LEU A 297 -7.12 -2.11 -2.69
CA LEU A 297 -6.26 -1.31 -3.57
C LEU A 297 -6.86 -1.22 -4.98
N GLU A 298 -7.12 0.01 -5.43
CA GLU A 298 -7.65 0.34 -6.74
C GLU A 298 -6.56 0.96 -7.65
N THR A 299 -5.61 1.70 -7.07
CA THR A 299 -4.53 2.41 -7.79
C THR A 299 -3.14 2.14 -7.21
N LEU A 300 -2.20 1.70 -8.04
CA LEU A 300 -0.77 1.58 -7.72
C LEU A 300 0.07 2.50 -8.61
N SER A 301 1.02 3.22 -8.02
CA SER A 301 1.99 4.09 -8.68
C SER A 301 3.42 3.74 -8.25
N ILE A 302 4.37 3.64 -9.20
CA ILE A 302 5.72 3.13 -8.95
C ILE A 302 6.75 3.74 -9.93
N SER A 303 7.86 4.32 -9.44
CA SER A 303 8.89 4.99 -10.27
C SER A 303 10.31 4.45 -10.05
N ARG A 304 10.44 3.15 -9.82
CA ARG A 304 11.66 2.53 -9.29
C ARG A 304 12.14 1.37 -10.16
N SER A 305 13.30 1.53 -10.79
CA SER A 305 13.86 0.56 -11.75
C SER A 305 14.54 -0.66 -11.12
N GLY A 306 14.80 -0.67 -9.80
CA GLY A 306 15.51 -1.75 -9.12
C GLY A 306 14.63 -2.83 -8.45
N ILE A 307 13.30 -2.72 -8.54
CA ILE A 307 12.37 -3.64 -7.85
C ILE A 307 12.38 -5.03 -8.50
N ASP A 308 12.40 -6.09 -7.69
CA ASP A 308 12.26 -7.48 -8.16
C ASP A 308 10.96 -7.64 -9.00
N PRO A 309 11.07 -8.00 -10.29
CA PRO A 309 9.92 -8.21 -11.16
C PRO A 309 9.00 -9.35 -10.70
N THR A 310 9.54 -10.30 -9.94
CA THR A 310 8.82 -11.46 -9.42
C THR A 310 8.00 -11.09 -8.19
N ALA A 311 8.58 -10.32 -7.26
CA ALA A 311 7.85 -9.69 -6.16
C ALA A 311 6.73 -8.79 -6.66
N LEU A 312 6.99 -7.91 -7.64
CA LEU A 312 5.97 -7.01 -8.19
C LEU A 312 4.85 -7.77 -8.92
N GLY A 313 5.19 -8.77 -9.75
CA GLY A 313 4.19 -9.64 -10.38
C GLY A 313 3.32 -10.39 -9.37
N SER A 314 3.96 -10.97 -8.34
CA SER A 314 3.29 -11.69 -7.26
C SER A 314 2.40 -10.78 -6.41
N PHE A 315 2.85 -9.55 -6.16
CA PHE A 315 2.07 -8.51 -5.50
C PHE A 315 0.82 -8.20 -6.31
N LEU A 316 0.98 -7.81 -7.58
CA LEU A 316 -0.14 -7.45 -8.46
C LEU A 316 -1.17 -8.57 -8.56
N ALA A 317 -0.74 -9.83 -8.71
CA ALA A 317 -1.61 -10.99 -8.75
C ALA A 317 -2.48 -11.20 -7.48
N ARG A 318 -2.09 -10.61 -6.34
CA ARG A 318 -2.85 -10.63 -5.07
C ARG A 318 -3.80 -9.45 -4.85
N GLN A 319 -3.89 -8.47 -5.75
CA GLN A 319 -4.69 -7.25 -5.52
C GLN A 319 -6.04 -7.31 -6.27
N PRO A 320 -7.12 -7.92 -5.70
CA PRO A 320 -8.32 -8.28 -6.44
C PRO A 320 -9.08 -7.08 -7.04
N ARG A 321 -8.83 -5.86 -6.57
CA ARG A 321 -9.52 -4.63 -7.00
C ARG A 321 -8.66 -3.66 -7.81
N LEU A 322 -7.41 -4.01 -8.14
CA LEU A 322 -6.49 -3.08 -8.79
C LEU A 322 -6.95 -2.76 -10.22
N GLN A 323 -7.47 -1.54 -10.39
CA GLN A 323 -8.00 -1.01 -11.64
C GLN A 323 -6.98 -0.15 -12.38
N HIS A 324 -6.04 0.47 -11.67
CA HIS A 324 -5.11 1.46 -12.24
C HIS A 324 -3.67 1.15 -11.83
N PHE A 325 -2.79 0.91 -12.81
CA PHE A 325 -1.36 0.69 -12.60
C PHE A 325 -0.55 1.74 -13.34
N THR A 326 0.38 2.41 -12.67
CA THR A 326 1.25 3.44 -13.25
C THR A 326 2.73 3.15 -12.96
N SER A 327 3.55 3.09 -14.00
CA SER A 327 5.00 2.88 -13.91
C SER A 327 5.82 4.01 -14.57
N PHE A 328 6.85 4.49 -13.86
CA PHE A 328 7.77 5.55 -14.26
C PHE A 328 9.26 5.19 -14.04
N THR A 329 9.71 4.00 -14.44
CA THR A 329 11.11 3.58 -14.24
C THR A 329 12.09 4.30 -15.17
N GLN A 330 13.15 4.92 -14.66
CA GLN A 330 14.21 5.45 -15.52
C GLN A 330 15.22 4.34 -15.81
N ASN A 331 15.33 3.96 -17.08
CA ASN A 331 16.26 2.96 -17.65
C ASN A 331 16.18 1.56 -16.99
N PRO A 332 15.05 0.82 -17.09
CA PRO A 332 14.95 -0.54 -16.57
C PRO A 332 15.82 -1.54 -17.34
N SER A 333 16.93 -1.97 -16.72
CA SER A 333 17.80 -3.05 -17.23
C SER A 333 17.20 -4.47 -17.10
N SER A 334 15.92 -4.59 -16.77
CA SER A 334 15.22 -5.85 -16.47
C SER A 334 13.71 -5.66 -16.63
N PRO A 335 12.95 -6.70 -17.00
CA PRO A 335 11.50 -6.59 -17.24
C PRO A 335 10.76 -6.13 -16.00
N LEU A 336 9.70 -5.32 -16.14
CA LEU A 336 8.98 -4.76 -15.00
C LEU A 336 8.30 -5.85 -14.15
N ILE A 337 7.83 -6.92 -14.79
CA ILE A 337 7.26 -8.12 -14.16
C ILE A 337 7.81 -9.33 -14.93
N SER A 338 8.18 -10.41 -14.23
CA SER A 338 8.91 -11.54 -14.82
C SER A 338 8.06 -12.49 -15.70
N LEU A 339 6.73 -12.42 -15.61
CA LEU A 339 5.80 -13.24 -16.41
C LEU A 339 4.56 -12.42 -16.84
N PRO A 340 3.97 -12.69 -18.03
CA PRO A 340 2.70 -12.09 -18.42
C PRO A 340 1.55 -12.38 -17.45
N LEU A 341 0.93 -11.33 -16.93
CA LEU A 341 -0.14 -11.36 -15.93
C LEU A 341 -1.48 -10.93 -16.55
N ALA A 342 -2.44 -11.86 -16.60
CA ALA A 342 -3.81 -11.59 -16.99
C ALA A 342 -4.63 -11.02 -15.82
N HIS A 343 -4.35 -9.77 -15.41
CA HIS A 343 -4.97 -9.19 -14.22
C HIS A 343 -6.49 -9.01 -14.40
N PRO A 344 -7.34 -9.59 -13.54
CA PRO A 344 -8.78 -9.72 -13.82
C PRO A 344 -9.54 -8.38 -13.81
N THR A 345 -9.06 -7.40 -13.04
CA THR A 345 -9.75 -6.13 -12.77
C THR A 345 -8.99 -4.88 -13.24
N LEU A 346 -7.86 -5.04 -13.94
CA LEU A 346 -7.05 -3.90 -14.40
C LEU A 346 -7.70 -3.24 -15.62
N VAL A 347 -8.02 -1.95 -15.53
CA VAL A 347 -8.71 -1.16 -16.58
C VAL A 347 -7.82 -0.09 -17.21
N ASN A 348 -6.88 0.46 -16.44
CA ASN A 348 -5.97 1.52 -16.87
C ASN A 348 -4.51 1.15 -16.56
N MET A 349 -3.67 1.25 -17.56
CA MET A 349 -2.23 1.03 -17.47
C MET A 349 -1.52 2.28 -17.98
N LYS A 350 -0.59 2.84 -17.20
CA LYS A 350 0.26 3.97 -17.61
C LYS A 350 1.72 3.60 -17.50
N ALA A 351 2.49 3.84 -18.56
CA ALA A 351 3.93 3.66 -18.62
C ALA A 351 4.61 4.91 -19.19
N VAL A 352 5.69 5.38 -18.56
CA VAL A 352 6.39 6.62 -18.94
C VAL A 352 7.86 6.31 -19.23
N GLY A 353 8.25 6.24 -20.50
CA GLY A 353 9.57 5.80 -20.98
C GLY A 353 9.45 4.64 -21.99
N THR A 354 10.29 4.62 -23.04
CA THR A 354 10.27 3.59 -24.11
C THR A 354 10.32 2.17 -23.58
N GLU A 355 11.36 1.88 -22.80
CA GLU A 355 11.66 0.56 -22.27
C GLU A 355 10.50 0.11 -21.36
N ASN A 356 10.02 1.00 -20.49
CA ASN A 356 8.86 0.78 -19.62
C ASN A 356 7.60 0.40 -20.40
N ILE A 357 7.35 1.06 -21.54
CA ILE A 357 6.17 0.78 -22.35
C ILE A 357 6.23 -0.66 -22.84
N CYS A 358 7.36 -1.12 -23.38
CA CYS A 358 7.53 -2.51 -23.81
C CYS A 358 7.43 -3.49 -22.63
N LEU A 359 8.21 -3.28 -21.56
CA LEU A 359 8.30 -4.24 -20.45
C LEU A 359 7.01 -4.33 -19.62
N ALA A 360 6.28 -3.22 -19.47
CA ALA A 360 4.96 -3.24 -18.83
C ALA A 360 3.88 -3.81 -19.76
N MET A 361 4.08 -3.75 -21.09
CA MET A 361 3.24 -4.40 -22.08
C MET A 361 3.45 -5.93 -22.10
N ASP A 362 4.69 -6.41 -22.13
CA ASP A 362 5.04 -7.83 -22.00
C ASP A 362 4.30 -8.44 -20.80
N ALA A 363 4.30 -7.71 -19.68
CA ALA A 363 3.57 -8.08 -18.48
C ALA A 363 2.04 -8.03 -18.61
N LEU A 364 1.44 -6.90 -18.96
CA LEU A 364 0.01 -6.66 -18.68
C LEU A 364 -0.93 -6.84 -19.88
N HIS A 365 -0.41 -7.09 -21.09
CA HIS A 365 -1.20 -7.22 -22.31
C HIS A 365 -2.20 -8.39 -22.33
N LEU A 366 -2.16 -9.31 -21.38
CA LEU A 366 -3.16 -10.39 -21.24
C LEU A 366 -4.34 -10.03 -20.33
N SER A 367 -4.30 -8.88 -19.64
CA SER A 367 -5.37 -8.44 -18.73
C SER A 367 -6.68 -8.19 -19.49
N PRO A 368 -7.77 -8.95 -19.26
CA PRO A 368 -8.93 -8.94 -20.14
C PRO A 368 -9.66 -7.59 -20.18
N LEU A 369 -9.83 -6.95 -19.02
CA LEU A 369 -10.52 -5.66 -18.86
C LEU A 369 -9.63 -4.43 -19.12
N LEU A 370 -8.38 -4.62 -19.56
CA LEU A 370 -7.45 -3.51 -19.76
C LEU A 370 -7.83 -2.69 -21.01
N GLU A 371 -8.70 -1.71 -20.81
CA GLU A 371 -9.24 -0.85 -21.86
C GLU A 371 -8.30 0.29 -22.26
N THR A 372 -7.52 0.85 -21.33
CA THR A 372 -6.73 2.08 -21.59
C THR A 372 -5.24 1.90 -21.35
N PHE A 373 -4.45 2.17 -22.39
CA PHE A 373 -2.99 2.15 -22.41
C PHE A 373 -2.45 3.58 -22.55
N ARG A 374 -1.85 4.13 -21.50
CA ARG A 374 -1.24 5.47 -21.47
C ARG A 374 0.27 5.37 -21.60
N PHE A 375 0.80 5.68 -22.76
CA PHE A 375 2.23 5.68 -23.05
C PHE A 375 2.73 7.12 -23.07
N SER A 376 3.68 7.47 -22.22
CA SER A 376 4.39 8.74 -22.30
C SER A 376 5.82 8.49 -22.77
N TYR A 377 6.11 8.96 -23.97
CA TYR A 377 7.38 8.82 -24.67
C TYR A 377 8.09 10.19 -24.72
N THR A 378 9.43 10.18 -24.72
CA THR A 378 10.24 11.37 -25.00
C THR A 378 11.05 11.09 -26.26
N HIS A 379 10.77 11.85 -27.31
CA HIS A 379 11.44 11.77 -28.60
C HIS A 379 12.80 12.47 -28.54
N ASN A 380 13.86 11.68 -28.61
CA ASN A 380 15.19 12.16 -28.91
C ASN A 380 15.40 12.14 -30.43
N VAL A 381 16.15 13.11 -30.96
CA VAL A 381 16.36 13.28 -32.42
C VAL A 381 16.94 12.02 -33.09
N SER A 382 17.64 11.17 -32.33
CA SER A 382 18.23 9.91 -32.79
C SER A 382 17.41 8.65 -32.47
N SER A 383 16.16 8.77 -32.00
CA SER A 383 15.32 7.62 -31.61
C SER A 383 14.02 7.56 -32.41
N SER A 384 13.88 6.56 -33.28
CA SER A 384 12.62 6.25 -33.96
C SER A 384 11.56 5.73 -32.98
N LEU A 385 10.28 5.89 -33.31
CA LEU A 385 9.17 5.24 -32.59
C LEU A 385 9.12 3.72 -32.81
N SER A 386 10.00 3.14 -33.63
CA SER A 386 10.12 1.67 -33.76
C SER A 386 10.57 0.97 -32.48
N ASN A 387 11.11 1.70 -31.51
CA ASN A 387 11.27 1.22 -30.13
C ASN A 387 9.93 0.77 -29.47
N LEU A 388 8.77 1.20 -30.00
CA LEU A 388 7.44 0.76 -29.56
C LEU A 388 6.89 -0.43 -30.37
N THR A 389 7.56 -0.88 -31.44
CA THR A 389 7.14 -2.02 -32.26
C THR A 389 6.90 -3.31 -31.44
N PRO A 390 7.71 -3.66 -30.42
CA PRO A 390 7.40 -4.80 -29.53
C PRO A 390 6.08 -4.61 -28.77
N ALA A 391 5.85 -3.43 -28.17
CA ALA A 391 4.59 -3.10 -27.49
C ALA A 391 3.38 -3.19 -28.44
N PHE A 392 3.51 -2.71 -29.67
CA PHE A 392 2.46 -2.81 -30.69
C PHE A 392 2.22 -4.27 -31.14
N ARG A 393 3.28 -5.08 -31.25
CA ARG A 393 3.15 -6.52 -31.56
C ARG A 393 2.33 -7.24 -30.49
N LEU A 394 2.53 -6.93 -29.21
CA LEU A 394 1.76 -7.46 -28.09
C LEU A 394 0.31 -6.96 -28.07
N LEU A 395 0.07 -5.66 -28.31
CA LEU A 395 -1.29 -5.13 -28.48
C LEU A 395 -2.04 -5.86 -29.61
N SER A 396 -1.37 -6.17 -30.73
CA SER A 396 -2.00 -6.84 -31.87
C SER A 396 -2.48 -8.28 -31.60
N GLN A 397 -2.07 -8.88 -30.47
CA GLN A 397 -2.52 -10.20 -30.01
C GLN A 397 -3.77 -10.13 -29.10
N ARG A 398 -4.19 -8.93 -28.65
CA ARG A 398 -5.38 -8.76 -27.80
C ARG A 398 -6.68 -8.94 -28.59
N SER A 399 -7.58 -9.77 -28.06
CA SER A 399 -8.94 -9.93 -28.57
C SER A 399 -9.92 -8.86 -28.08
N SER A 400 -9.59 -8.12 -27.02
CA SER A 400 -10.40 -7.03 -26.47
C SER A 400 -9.98 -5.65 -27.00
N ASN A 401 -10.94 -4.74 -27.09
CA ASN A 401 -10.74 -3.38 -27.58
C ASN A 401 -9.84 -2.55 -26.65
N ALA A 402 -9.05 -1.65 -27.22
CA ALA A 402 -8.07 -0.80 -26.53
C ALA A 402 -8.18 0.66 -26.97
N HIS A 403 -8.17 1.57 -25.99
CA HIS A 403 -7.86 2.98 -26.16
C HIS A 403 -6.37 3.19 -25.90
N LEU A 404 -5.67 3.74 -26.89
CA LEU A 404 -4.28 4.17 -26.77
C LEU A 404 -4.22 5.68 -26.49
N GLU A 405 -3.41 6.08 -25.53
CA GLU A 405 -3.14 7.48 -25.17
C GLU A 405 -1.63 7.69 -25.19
N LEU A 406 -1.12 8.30 -26.26
CA LEU A 406 0.30 8.43 -26.58
C LEU A 406 0.74 9.89 -26.40
N THR A 407 1.35 10.21 -25.27
CA THR A 407 2.01 11.50 -25.04
C THR A 407 3.43 11.44 -25.59
N ILE A 408 3.80 12.41 -26.44
CA ILE A 408 5.11 12.53 -27.08
C ILE A 408 5.70 13.88 -26.70
N HIS A 409 6.68 13.85 -25.81
CA HIS A 409 7.50 15.02 -25.46
C HIS A 409 8.66 15.12 -26.44
N GLU A 410 8.90 16.29 -27.00
CA GLU A 410 10.09 16.58 -27.81
C GLU A 410 11.22 16.98 -26.84
N SER A 411 12.42 16.42 -27.03
CA SER A 411 13.61 16.87 -26.28
C SER A 411 14.05 18.28 -26.73
N SER A 412 14.88 18.95 -25.92
CA SER A 412 15.04 20.41 -25.96
C SER A 412 15.35 20.98 -27.36
N PRO A 413 14.72 22.10 -27.78
CA PRO A 413 14.89 22.70 -29.11
C PRO A 413 16.28 23.33 -29.36
N ASP A 414 17.25 23.11 -28.48
CA ASP A 414 18.65 23.57 -28.63
C ASP A 414 19.42 22.82 -29.75
N SER A 415 18.84 21.74 -30.31
CA SER A 415 19.35 21.08 -31.51
C SER A 415 18.79 21.71 -32.79
N ASN A 416 19.66 22.17 -33.69
CA ASN A 416 19.28 22.87 -34.92
C ASN A 416 18.22 22.10 -35.75
N PRO A 417 17.03 22.67 -36.03
CA PRO A 417 15.90 21.96 -36.65
C PRO A 417 16.04 21.75 -38.17
N SER A 418 17.23 21.94 -38.74
CA SER A 418 17.44 22.18 -40.17
C SER A 418 17.82 20.95 -41.01
N SER A 419 17.81 19.72 -40.46
CA SER A 419 18.33 18.54 -41.19
C SER A 419 17.60 17.21 -40.99
N SER A 420 16.51 17.12 -40.22
CA SER A 420 15.83 15.83 -39.91
C SER A 420 14.30 15.84 -40.06
N MET A 421 13.73 16.88 -40.69
CA MET A 421 12.27 16.97 -40.93
C MET A 421 11.74 15.87 -41.85
N ASP A 422 12.53 15.43 -42.84
CA ASP A 422 12.11 14.48 -43.87
C ASP A 422 12.21 13.00 -43.44
N GLU A 423 12.86 12.69 -42.32
CA GLU A 423 12.94 11.29 -41.84
C GLU A 423 11.57 10.84 -41.31
N PRO A 424 11.07 9.65 -41.72
CA PRO A 424 9.81 9.14 -41.24
C PRO A 424 9.92 8.73 -39.76
N LEU A 425 8.94 9.16 -38.95
CA LEU A 425 8.91 8.93 -37.51
C LEU A 425 8.76 7.44 -37.12
N PHE A 426 8.42 6.60 -38.09
CA PHE A 426 8.20 5.16 -37.99
C PHE A 426 8.84 4.47 -39.21
N ASP A 427 9.48 3.32 -39.00
CA ASP A 427 9.99 2.47 -40.09
C ASP A 427 8.91 1.51 -40.63
N ASP A 428 9.26 0.74 -41.66
CA ASP A 428 8.36 -0.24 -42.28
C ASP A 428 7.92 -1.37 -41.33
N GLU A 429 8.71 -1.72 -40.30
CA GLU A 429 8.33 -2.74 -39.31
C GLU A 429 7.26 -2.20 -38.36
N ALA A 430 7.45 -0.97 -37.86
CA ALA A 430 6.46 -0.25 -37.07
C ALA A 430 5.17 -0.01 -37.89
N ALA A 431 5.30 0.40 -39.16
CA ALA A 431 4.17 0.61 -40.06
C ALA A 431 3.41 -0.71 -40.35
N SER A 432 4.13 -1.82 -40.55
CA SER A 432 3.54 -3.14 -40.74
C SER A 432 2.80 -3.62 -39.48
N THR A 433 3.44 -3.50 -38.31
CA THR A 433 2.86 -3.89 -37.02
C THR A 433 1.64 -3.02 -36.65
N THR A 434 1.62 -1.75 -37.06
CA THR A 434 0.46 -0.87 -36.81
C THR A 434 -0.79 -1.34 -37.57
N ARG A 435 -0.63 -1.94 -38.76
CA ARG A 435 -1.74 -2.51 -39.55
C ARG A 435 -2.40 -3.72 -38.89
N THR A 436 -1.77 -4.36 -37.90
CA THR A 436 -2.36 -5.50 -37.15
C THR A 436 -3.04 -5.08 -35.84
N LEU A 437 -3.00 -3.78 -35.46
CA LEU A 437 -3.63 -3.21 -34.25
C LEU A 437 -5.16 -3.10 -34.33
N HIS A 438 -5.82 -4.21 -34.63
CA HIS A 438 -7.28 -4.35 -34.75
C HIS A 438 -8.06 -4.16 -33.44
N CYS A 439 -7.35 -4.13 -32.31
CA CYS A 439 -7.88 -3.79 -30.99
C CYS A 439 -7.96 -2.27 -30.75
N VAL A 440 -7.10 -1.45 -31.40
CA VAL A 440 -7.02 -0.01 -31.10
C VAL A 440 -8.10 0.78 -31.84
N TYR A 441 -9.05 1.33 -31.08
CA TYR A 441 -10.21 2.05 -31.62
C TYR A 441 -10.16 3.58 -31.38
N SER A 442 -9.34 4.04 -30.43
CA SER A 442 -9.26 5.44 -30.03
C SER A 442 -7.81 5.80 -29.72
N VAL A 443 -7.29 6.84 -30.36
CA VAL A 443 -5.93 7.36 -30.12
C VAL A 443 -6.01 8.80 -29.61
N VAL A 444 -5.41 9.05 -28.45
CA VAL A 444 -5.03 10.40 -28.00
C VAL A 444 -3.56 10.61 -28.33
N ILE A 445 -3.22 11.76 -28.89
CA ILE A 445 -1.84 12.26 -29.03
C ILE A 445 -1.73 13.58 -28.28
N SER A 446 -0.78 13.65 -27.35
CA SER A 446 -0.35 14.90 -26.72
C SER A 446 1.05 15.21 -27.20
N CYS A 447 1.25 16.31 -27.93
CA CYS A 447 2.52 16.66 -28.59
C CYS A 447 2.94 18.09 -28.24
N SER A 448 4.23 18.38 -28.29
CA SER A 448 4.82 19.69 -27.90
C SER A 448 4.82 20.73 -29.03
N SER A 449 4.83 20.27 -30.28
CA SER A 449 4.87 21.11 -31.48
C SER A 449 3.86 20.60 -32.53
N ALA A 450 3.30 21.52 -33.32
CA ALA A 450 2.35 21.14 -34.37
C ALA A 450 3.00 20.30 -35.48
N ASP A 451 4.27 20.54 -35.80
CA ASP A 451 5.01 19.76 -36.80
C ASP A 451 5.29 18.32 -36.35
N MET A 452 5.55 18.07 -35.06
CA MET A 452 5.55 16.70 -34.51
C MET A 452 4.17 16.04 -34.70
N GLY A 453 3.08 16.77 -34.41
CA GLY A 453 1.71 16.32 -34.69
C GLY A 453 1.50 15.92 -36.15
N LEU A 454 2.03 16.70 -37.11
CA LEU A 454 1.95 16.43 -38.55
C LEU A 454 2.76 15.19 -38.96
N ARG A 455 3.93 14.94 -38.36
CA ARG A 455 4.77 13.75 -38.60
C ARG A 455 4.12 12.44 -38.15
N ILE A 456 3.17 12.49 -37.19
CA ILE A 456 2.44 11.32 -36.69
C ILE A 456 1.22 10.97 -37.59
N LEU A 457 0.68 11.91 -38.38
CA LEU A 457 -0.52 11.67 -39.20
C LEU A 457 -0.44 10.49 -40.18
N PRO A 458 0.67 10.22 -40.89
CA PRO A 458 0.77 9.07 -41.80
C PRO A 458 0.59 7.72 -41.08
N TRP A 459 1.02 7.63 -39.82
CA TRP A 459 0.91 6.43 -39.00
C TRP A 459 -0.51 6.19 -38.48
N LEU A 460 -1.24 7.26 -38.12
CA LEU A 460 -2.65 7.14 -37.72
C LEU A 460 -3.54 6.48 -38.79
N VAL A 461 -3.25 6.72 -40.08
CA VAL A 461 -3.99 6.13 -41.21
C VAL A 461 -3.78 4.62 -41.31
N LEU A 462 -2.76 4.06 -40.66
CA LEU A 462 -2.46 2.61 -40.70
C LEU A 462 -3.31 1.78 -39.73
N PHE A 463 -4.01 2.40 -38.78
CA PHE A 463 -4.81 1.69 -37.78
C PHE A 463 -6.13 1.15 -38.39
N PRO A 464 -6.34 -0.18 -38.43
CA PRO A 464 -7.46 -0.79 -39.17
C PRO A 464 -8.84 -0.59 -38.53
N ARG A 465 -8.93 -0.10 -37.29
CA ARG A 465 -10.19 0.14 -36.58
C ARG A 465 -10.28 1.49 -35.86
N LEU A 466 -9.48 2.48 -36.29
CA LEU A 466 -9.52 3.80 -35.66
C LEU A 466 -10.89 4.46 -35.85
N LEU A 467 -11.54 4.83 -34.75
CA LEU A 467 -12.84 5.50 -34.71
C LEU A 467 -12.76 6.93 -34.18
N LYS A 468 -11.67 7.28 -33.49
CA LYS A 468 -11.55 8.52 -32.73
C LYS A 468 -10.10 8.96 -32.62
N VAL A 469 -9.83 10.22 -32.95
CA VAL A 469 -8.52 10.84 -32.71
C VAL A 469 -8.67 12.13 -31.90
N LYS A 470 -7.86 12.25 -30.85
CA LYS A 470 -7.70 13.49 -30.09
C LYS A 470 -6.27 13.99 -30.22
N PHE A 471 -6.11 15.28 -30.52
CA PHE A 471 -4.83 15.98 -30.42
C PHE A 471 -4.88 17.00 -29.29
N TYR A 472 -3.82 17.04 -28.48
CA TYR A 472 -3.52 18.11 -27.54
C TYR A 472 -2.14 18.68 -27.89
N LEU A 473 -2.04 20.01 -27.95
CA LEU A 473 -0.80 20.73 -28.24
C LEU A 473 -0.29 21.37 -26.94
N ASN A 474 0.69 20.71 -26.33
CA ASN A 474 1.27 21.07 -25.05
C ASN A 474 2.37 22.12 -25.25
N VAL A 475 1.96 23.40 -25.33
CA VAL A 475 2.85 24.57 -25.46
C VAL A 475 3.57 24.87 -24.13
N THR A 476 4.33 23.89 -23.62
CA THR A 476 5.08 24.00 -22.37
C THR A 476 6.45 24.63 -22.61
N GLY A 477 6.72 25.78 -22.00
CA GLY A 477 8.03 26.45 -22.06
C GLY A 477 7.97 27.94 -22.42
N ARG A 478 6.84 28.41 -22.96
CA ARG A 478 6.50 29.84 -22.97
C ARG A 478 5.67 30.17 -21.73
N ASP A 479 5.91 31.33 -21.13
CA ASP A 479 4.88 31.95 -20.28
C ASP A 479 3.62 32.18 -21.14
N PRO A 480 2.43 31.72 -20.73
CA PRO A 480 1.21 31.88 -21.50
C PRO A 480 0.74 33.34 -21.45
N ARG A 481 1.34 34.17 -22.31
CA ARG A 481 0.81 35.50 -22.62
C ARG A 481 -0.60 35.32 -23.19
N PRO A 482 -1.62 36.06 -22.70
CA PRO A 482 -3.00 35.93 -23.21
C PRO A 482 -3.12 36.13 -24.72
N ASP A 483 -2.17 36.88 -25.29
CA ASP A 483 -2.14 37.36 -26.67
C ASP A 483 -1.01 36.73 -27.52
N ASP A 484 -0.67 35.43 -27.32
CA ASP A 484 0.17 34.67 -28.27
C ASP A 484 -0.70 33.91 -29.30
N PRO A 485 -1.02 34.50 -30.47
CA PRO A 485 -1.85 33.85 -31.48
C PRO A 485 -1.17 32.66 -32.16
N LEU A 486 0.15 32.47 -31.97
CA LEU A 486 0.92 31.46 -32.69
C LEU A 486 0.42 30.05 -32.36
N GLY A 487 0.15 29.76 -31.08
CA GLY A 487 -0.38 28.47 -30.65
C GLY A 487 -1.77 28.15 -31.22
N GLU A 488 -2.64 29.16 -31.38
CA GLU A 488 -3.96 28.96 -31.99
C GLU A 488 -3.86 28.74 -33.51
N VAL A 489 -2.93 29.44 -34.18
CA VAL A 489 -2.64 29.27 -35.62
C VAL A 489 -2.02 27.89 -35.89
N GLU A 490 -1.07 27.46 -35.05
CA GLU A 490 -0.44 26.14 -35.12
C GLU A 490 -1.46 25.01 -34.88
N LEU A 491 -2.33 25.15 -33.87
CA LEU A 491 -3.40 24.18 -33.62
C LEU A 491 -4.41 24.14 -34.77
N LYS A 492 -4.78 25.30 -35.36
CA LYS A 492 -5.64 25.37 -36.56
C LYS A 492 -4.99 24.71 -37.78
N ARG A 493 -3.69 24.92 -38.00
CA ARG A 493 -2.89 24.26 -39.06
C ARG A 493 -2.89 22.74 -38.88
N LEU A 494 -2.57 22.26 -37.69
CA LEU A 494 -2.60 20.82 -37.36
C LEU A 494 -4.00 20.24 -37.58
N MET A 495 -5.05 20.83 -36.99
CA MET A 495 -6.42 20.34 -37.12
C MET A 495 -6.97 20.38 -38.56
N GLY A 496 -6.45 21.28 -39.41
CA GLY A 496 -6.74 21.29 -40.85
C GLY A 496 -6.20 20.06 -41.58
N GLU A 497 -4.91 19.76 -41.42
CA GLU A 497 -4.29 18.58 -42.03
C GLU A 497 -4.76 17.26 -41.40
N VAL A 498 -5.07 17.23 -40.10
CA VAL A 498 -5.74 16.09 -39.42
C VAL A 498 -7.04 15.74 -40.15
N LYS A 499 -7.93 16.72 -40.33
CA LYS A 499 -9.21 16.51 -41.04
C LYS A 499 -8.99 16.08 -42.48
N LYS A 500 -8.08 16.73 -43.19
CA LYS A 500 -7.77 16.44 -44.61
C LYS A 500 -7.20 15.03 -44.82
N LYS A 501 -6.28 14.56 -43.98
CA LYS A 501 -5.70 13.21 -44.10
C LYS A 501 -6.62 12.11 -43.59
N LEU A 502 -7.40 12.36 -42.53
CA LEU A 502 -8.31 11.36 -41.95
C LEU A 502 -9.70 11.31 -42.63
N ALA A 503 -10.06 12.29 -43.48
CA ALA A 503 -11.31 12.27 -44.24
C ALA A 503 -11.49 11.04 -45.16
N HIS A 504 -10.38 10.37 -45.53
CA HIS A 504 -10.40 9.13 -46.31
C HIS A 504 -10.59 7.86 -45.45
N VAL A 505 -10.67 7.98 -44.12
CA VAL A 505 -10.93 6.88 -43.18
C VAL A 505 -12.36 7.05 -42.62
N PRO A 506 -13.40 6.42 -43.22
CA PRO A 506 -14.80 6.83 -43.00
C PRO A 506 -15.34 6.61 -41.58
N SER A 507 -14.57 5.92 -40.73
CA SER A 507 -14.90 5.60 -39.34
C SER A 507 -14.42 6.64 -38.32
N VAL A 508 -13.47 7.50 -38.68
CA VAL A 508 -12.77 8.39 -37.73
C VAL A 508 -13.57 9.66 -37.43
N ARG A 509 -13.67 10.01 -36.14
CA ARG A 509 -14.25 11.25 -35.59
C ARG A 509 -13.25 12.05 -34.77
#